data_AF-A0A957BYB4-F1
#
_entry.id   AF-A0A957BYB4-F1
#
_cell.length_a   1.000
_cell.length_b   1.000
_cell.length_c   1.000
_cell.angle_alpha   90.00
_cell.angle_beta   90.00
_cell.angle_gamma   90.00
#
_symmetry.space_group_name_H-M   'P 1'
#
loop_
_entity.id
_entity.type
_entity.pdbx_description
1 polymer ?
#
loop_
_entity_poly.entity_id
_entity_poly.type
_entity_poly.pdbx_seq_one_letter_code
_entity_poly.pdbx_strand_id
1 'polypeptide(L)'
;MRRARGCGMLIWRFMVIFSFIVNFVLVLVLVGAGLFIFQIKNEIAQPLIQGLHSTATGLDEATIDWTIPVDAQLPISLNVPINEETISSQVTQIGDTPVQNIIPGETVVTLTRPVPISITGAFIDAGNLQLTNATVNITLPAGTRLPVALDLAVQLDTEIPVNLDVRAIIPLRDTQLHDPFETLALLFEPLAIGLHNLPNNFGEGGDFVGQILSGEPIPDLLLATDGSGFNPDPYDAWPGFTRTAGVGYTLFDVPFPPGNPIYETGIVVPGGIPGLDAAWPRRSAFYDNTTPDEINQERTAELEQNTAIPADTWNGAMEENYDVAEPVPVGGSTDGSTTTLGAQSATDSNQQPTADPADAILPTPTSP
;
A
#
# COMPACT_ATOMS: atom_id res chain seq x y z
N MET A 1 26.58 64.72 -70.04
CA MET A 1 27.14 63.75 -69.08
C MET A 1 26.95 64.09 -67.59
N ARG A 2 26.69 65.34 -67.17
CA ARG A 2 26.46 65.67 -65.73
C ARG A 2 25.09 65.23 -65.17
N ARG A 3 24.05 65.07 -65.99
CA ARG A 3 22.71 64.62 -65.54
C ARG A 3 22.60 63.10 -65.29
N ALA A 4 23.44 62.28 -65.92
CA ALA A 4 23.45 60.83 -65.70
C ALA A 4 24.03 60.42 -64.33
N ARG A 5 24.90 61.25 -63.74
CA ARG A 5 25.46 61.00 -62.39
C ARG A 5 24.47 61.29 -61.26
N GLY A 6 23.48 62.15 -61.47
CA GLY A 6 22.43 62.43 -60.48
C GLY A 6 21.43 61.29 -60.31
N CYS A 7 21.09 60.61 -61.41
CA CYS A 7 20.13 59.49 -61.38
C CYS A 7 20.73 58.25 -60.68
N GLY A 8 22.01 57.94 -60.91
CA GLY A 8 22.69 56.82 -60.24
C GLY A 8 22.78 56.97 -58.71
N MET A 9 22.93 58.20 -58.21
CA MET A 9 22.99 58.47 -56.77
C MET A 9 21.64 58.30 -56.06
N LEU A 10 20.53 58.56 -56.77
CA LEU A 10 19.18 58.32 -56.25
C LEU A 10 18.85 56.83 -56.15
N ILE A 11 19.24 56.04 -57.16
CA ILE A 11 19.03 54.58 -57.17
C ILE A 11 19.81 53.90 -56.04
N TRP A 12 21.05 54.30 -55.80
CA TRP A 12 21.85 53.73 -54.70
C TRP A 12 21.24 54.05 -53.32
N ARG A 13 20.77 55.29 -53.11
CA ARG A 13 20.08 55.68 -51.88
C ARG A 13 18.78 54.90 -51.68
N PHE A 14 18.00 54.70 -52.75
CA PHE A 14 16.78 53.90 -52.69
C PHE A 14 17.07 52.45 -52.29
N MET A 15 18.10 51.83 -52.86
CA MET A 15 18.48 50.45 -52.54
C MET A 15 18.91 50.29 -51.08
N VAL A 16 19.70 51.23 -50.54
CA VAL A 16 20.13 51.21 -49.14
C VAL A 16 18.94 51.41 -48.19
N ILE A 17 18.06 52.39 -48.47
CA ILE A 17 16.88 52.65 -47.65
C ILE A 17 15.90 51.47 -47.71
N PHE A 18 15.66 50.89 -48.90
CA PHE A 18 14.79 49.74 -49.06
C PHE A 18 15.32 48.53 -48.30
N SER A 19 16.62 48.23 -48.40
CA SER A 19 17.24 47.14 -47.63
C SER A 19 17.13 47.37 -46.12
N PHE A 20 17.29 48.62 -45.66
CA PHE A 20 17.14 48.96 -44.25
C PHE A 20 15.70 48.77 -43.77
N ILE A 21 14.72 49.19 -44.56
CA ILE A 21 13.29 49.00 -44.25
C ILE A 21 12.94 47.52 -44.20
N VAL A 22 13.33 46.72 -45.19
CA VAL A 22 13.02 45.28 -45.22
C VAL A 22 13.66 44.58 -44.03
N ASN A 23 14.92 44.87 -43.72
CA ASN A 23 15.59 44.27 -42.57
C ASN A 23 14.95 44.72 -41.24
N PHE A 24 14.59 46.00 -41.13
CA PHE A 24 13.89 46.51 -39.94
C PHE A 24 12.53 45.84 -39.73
N VAL A 25 11.74 45.70 -40.79
CA VAL A 25 10.46 44.97 -40.75
C VAL A 25 10.69 43.51 -40.38
N LEU A 26 11.71 42.85 -40.93
CA LEU A 26 12.05 41.46 -40.62
C LEU A 26 12.43 41.30 -39.14
N VAL A 27 13.23 42.21 -38.59
CA VAL A 27 13.57 42.22 -37.15
C VAL A 27 12.31 42.41 -36.31
N LEU A 28 11.42 43.34 -36.68
CA LEU A 28 10.16 43.56 -35.96
C LEU A 28 9.27 42.31 -35.99
N VAL A 29 9.18 41.64 -37.15
CA VAL A 29 8.45 40.37 -37.28
C VAL A 29 9.07 39.29 -36.40
N LEU A 30 10.40 39.19 -36.34
CA LEU A 30 11.10 38.19 -35.53
C LEU A 30 10.88 38.43 -34.03
N VAL A 31 10.94 39.70 -33.58
CA VAL A 31 10.61 40.07 -32.20
C VAL A 31 9.15 39.75 -31.87
N GLY A 32 8.22 40.11 -32.77
CA GLY A 32 6.80 39.77 -32.59
C GLY A 32 6.55 38.26 -32.54
N ALA A 33 7.21 37.48 -33.40
CA ALA A 33 7.12 36.03 -33.41
C ALA A 33 7.68 35.41 -32.12
N GLY A 34 8.83 35.88 -31.64
CA GLY A 34 9.38 35.36 -30.39
C GLY A 34 8.51 35.72 -29.18
N LEU A 35 7.87 36.89 -29.15
CA LEU A 35 6.92 37.25 -28.07
C LEU A 35 5.77 36.24 -28.03
N PHE A 36 5.25 35.88 -29.20
CA PHE A 36 4.18 34.91 -29.33
C PHE A 36 4.63 33.48 -28.96
N ILE A 37 5.85 33.09 -29.30
CA ILE A 37 6.42 31.79 -28.92
C ILE A 37 6.53 31.67 -27.39
N PHE A 38 7.03 32.70 -26.70
CA PHE A 38 7.11 32.69 -25.24
C PHE A 38 5.72 32.66 -24.59
N GLN A 39 4.75 33.37 -25.16
CA GLN A 39 3.37 33.30 -24.70
C GLN A 39 2.80 31.87 -24.84
N ILE A 40 3.00 31.22 -26.00
CA ILE A 40 2.58 29.82 -26.19
C ILE A 40 3.29 28.89 -25.21
N LYS A 41 4.59 29.09 -24.97
CA LYS A 41 5.36 28.29 -24.01
C LYS A 41 4.70 28.36 -22.63
N ASN A 42 4.55 29.57 -22.08
CA ASN A 42 4.11 29.79 -20.71
C ASN A 42 2.62 29.48 -20.51
N GLU A 43 1.77 29.82 -21.48
CA GLU A 43 0.31 29.68 -21.33
C GLU A 43 -0.23 28.33 -21.78
N ILE A 44 0.46 27.62 -22.69
CA ILE A 44 -0.08 26.42 -23.35
C ILE A 44 0.85 25.23 -23.19
N ALA A 45 2.07 25.32 -23.73
CA ALA A 45 2.92 24.14 -23.88
C ALA A 45 3.42 23.61 -22.53
N GLN A 46 3.87 24.51 -21.66
CA GLN A 46 4.41 24.14 -20.35
C GLN A 46 3.32 23.52 -19.46
N PRO A 47 2.16 24.17 -19.22
CA PRO A 47 1.10 23.57 -18.41
C PRO A 47 0.57 22.23 -18.93
N LEU A 48 0.46 22.06 -20.26
CA LEU A 48 -0.07 20.81 -20.84
C LEU A 48 0.93 19.65 -20.74
N ILE A 49 2.20 19.90 -21.08
CA ILE A 49 3.21 18.85 -21.10
C ILE A 49 3.62 18.51 -19.66
N GLN A 50 3.83 19.51 -18.82
CA GLN A 50 4.12 19.29 -17.40
C GLN A 50 2.93 18.62 -16.71
N GLY A 51 1.69 19.07 -16.94
CA GLY A 51 0.52 18.42 -16.35
C GLY A 51 0.33 16.96 -16.79
N LEU A 52 0.65 16.63 -18.04
CA LEU A 52 0.57 15.25 -18.54
C LEU A 52 1.67 14.35 -17.93
N HIS A 53 2.91 14.84 -17.91
CA HIS A 53 4.02 14.15 -17.24
C HIS A 53 3.71 13.93 -15.76
N SER A 54 3.27 15.00 -15.10
CA SER A 54 2.92 15.00 -13.68
C SER A 54 1.78 14.05 -13.35
N THR A 55 0.76 13.97 -14.21
CA THR A 55 -0.32 12.98 -14.04
C THR A 55 0.21 11.55 -14.15
N ALA A 56 1.15 11.28 -15.05
CA ALA A 56 1.75 9.95 -15.19
C ALA A 56 2.57 9.58 -13.95
N THR A 57 3.45 10.48 -13.48
CA THR A 57 4.23 10.30 -12.26
C THR A 57 3.33 10.12 -11.03
N GLY A 58 2.33 10.98 -10.86
CA GLY A 58 1.40 10.90 -9.73
C GLY A 58 0.52 9.65 -9.75
N LEU A 59 0.24 9.07 -10.92
CA LEU A 59 -0.42 7.76 -11.03
C LEU A 59 0.52 6.62 -10.64
N ASP A 60 1.81 6.72 -10.95
CA ASP A 60 2.79 5.72 -10.59
C ASP A 60 3.04 5.68 -9.07
N GLU A 61 3.08 6.86 -8.45
CA GLU A 61 3.24 7.01 -6.99
C GLU A 61 1.94 6.76 -6.20
N ALA A 62 0.80 6.61 -6.86
CA ALA A 62 -0.48 6.43 -6.18
C ALA A 62 -0.60 5.03 -5.58
N THR A 63 -1.48 4.92 -4.58
CA THR A 63 -1.69 3.70 -3.82
C THR A 63 -3.18 3.39 -3.74
N ILE A 64 -3.56 2.13 -3.95
CA ILE A 64 -4.91 1.64 -3.75
C ILE A 64 -5.07 1.21 -2.30
N ASP A 65 -6.05 1.79 -1.62
CA ASP A 65 -6.50 1.35 -0.30
C ASP A 65 -7.83 0.59 -0.44
N TRP A 66 -7.81 -0.71 -0.14
CA TRP A 66 -8.98 -1.57 -0.31
C TRP A 66 -9.18 -2.54 0.86
N THR A 67 -10.44 -2.82 1.21
CA THR A 67 -10.78 -3.88 2.18
C THR A 67 -11.25 -5.13 1.44
N ILE A 68 -10.48 -6.21 1.55
CA ILE A 68 -10.76 -7.52 0.98
C ILE A 68 -11.51 -8.36 2.03
N PRO A 69 -12.79 -8.73 1.80
CA PRO A 69 -13.46 -9.68 2.65
C PRO A 69 -12.89 -11.09 2.41
N VAL A 70 -12.49 -11.76 3.49
CA VAL A 70 -12.01 -13.15 3.49
C VAL A 70 -13.05 -14.01 4.16
N ASP A 71 -13.79 -14.76 3.34
CA ASP A 71 -14.73 -15.77 3.77
C ASP A 71 -14.07 -17.15 3.66
N ALA A 72 -13.64 -17.72 4.79
CA ALA A 72 -12.93 -19.00 4.85
C ALA A 72 -13.58 -19.97 5.84
N GLN A 73 -13.46 -21.27 5.58
CA GLN A 73 -13.85 -22.33 6.52
C GLN A 73 -12.59 -23.01 7.02
N LEU A 74 -12.34 -22.93 8.32
CA LEU A 74 -11.15 -23.55 8.92
C LEU A 74 -11.53 -24.92 9.52
N PRO A 75 -10.94 -26.02 9.04
CA PRO A 75 -11.19 -27.33 9.62
C PRO A 75 -10.44 -27.45 10.95
N ILE A 76 -11.15 -27.80 12.01
CA ILE A 76 -10.57 -28.05 13.33
C ILE A 76 -10.90 -29.48 13.73
N SER A 77 -9.85 -30.24 14.03
CA SER A 77 -9.94 -31.57 14.64
C SER A 77 -9.53 -31.44 16.10
N LEU A 78 -10.49 -31.49 17.00
CA LEU A 78 -10.26 -31.43 18.43
C LEU A 78 -10.34 -32.84 19.02
N ASN A 79 -9.29 -33.26 19.74
CA ASN A 79 -9.34 -34.47 20.55
C ASN A 79 -9.65 -34.07 21.99
N VAL A 80 -10.88 -34.30 22.44
CA VAL A 80 -11.31 -33.97 23.80
C VAL A 80 -11.20 -35.22 24.67
N PRO A 81 -10.23 -35.28 25.61
CA PRO A 81 -10.16 -36.37 26.58
C PRO A 81 -11.28 -36.19 27.61
N ILE A 82 -12.06 -37.23 27.81
CA ILE A 82 -13.09 -37.35 28.83
C ILE A 82 -12.53 -38.29 29.90
N ASN A 83 -11.98 -37.73 30.97
CA ASN A 83 -11.33 -38.44 32.08
C ASN A 83 -11.67 -37.79 33.44
N GLU A 84 -11.13 -38.34 34.53
CA GLU A 84 -11.40 -37.87 35.90
C GLU A 84 -11.07 -36.39 36.14
N GLU A 85 -10.17 -35.81 35.34
CA GLU A 85 -9.75 -34.41 35.44
C GLU A 85 -10.64 -33.48 34.59
N THR A 86 -11.29 -33.98 33.54
CA THR A 86 -12.11 -33.17 32.61
C THR A 86 -13.61 -33.28 32.83
N ILE A 87 -14.09 -34.31 33.53
CA ILE A 87 -15.51 -34.49 33.84
C ILE A 87 -15.88 -33.72 35.12
N SER A 88 -16.38 -32.49 34.96
CA SER A 88 -17.11 -31.78 36.03
C SER A 88 -18.60 -32.15 35.99
N SER A 89 -18.91 -33.43 36.19
CA SER A 89 -20.31 -33.86 36.31
C SER A 89 -20.81 -33.53 37.71
N GLN A 90 -21.35 -32.33 37.90
CA GLN A 90 -22.07 -31.99 39.12
C GLN A 90 -23.37 -32.79 39.18
N VAL A 91 -23.36 -33.92 39.90
CA VAL A 91 -24.61 -34.60 40.28
C VAL A 91 -25.30 -33.75 41.34
N THR A 92 -26.11 -32.79 40.90
CA THR A 92 -26.77 -31.82 41.79
C THR A 92 -27.95 -32.44 42.54
N GLN A 93 -28.50 -33.56 42.06
CA GLN A 93 -29.60 -34.27 42.73
C GLN A 93 -29.60 -35.77 42.37
N ILE A 94 -29.79 -36.62 43.39
CA ILE A 94 -30.12 -38.04 43.23
C ILE A 94 -31.58 -38.21 43.69
N GLY A 95 -32.54 -38.12 42.77
CA GLY A 95 -33.96 -38.00 43.12
C GLY A 95 -34.22 -36.71 43.94
N ASP A 96 -35.09 -36.76 44.94
CA ASP A 96 -35.39 -35.60 45.82
C ASP A 96 -34.32 -35.36 46.91
N THR A 97 -33.20 -36.10 46.90
CA THR A 97 -32.16 -35.99 47.94
C THR A 97 -30.91 -35.29 47.38
N PRO A 98 -30.47 -34.16 47.98
CA PRO A 98 -29.24 -33.50 47.57
C PRO A 98 -28.02 -34.34 47.98
N VAL A 99 -27.07 -34.50 47.06
CA VAL A 99 -25.83 -35.28 47.29
C VAL A 99 -24.85 -34.42 48.07
N GLN A 100 -24.45 -34.85 49.28
CA GLN A 100 -23.50 -34.10 50.11
C GLN A 100 -22.02 -34.42 49.81
N ASN A 101 -21.74 -35.40 48.96
CA ASN A 101 -20.37 -35.79 48.63
C ASN A 101 -20.16 -35.70 47.12
N ILE A 102 -19.51 -34.62 46.69
CA ILE A 102 -19.07 -34.41 45.31
C ILE A 102 -17.66 -34.99 45.24
N ILE A 103 -17.50 -36.15 44.61
CA ILE A 103 -16.19 -36.71 44.28
C ILE A 103 -15.91 -36.30 42.83
N PRO A 104 -14.90 -35.46 42.57
CA PRO A 104 -14.48 -35.12 41.21
C PRO A 104 -14.13 -36.40 40.42
N GLY A 105 -14.58 -36.52 39.18
CA GLY A 105 -14.20 -37.62 38.27
C GLY A 105 -15.08 -38.87 38.27
N GLU A 106 -16.04 -39.03 39.20
CA GLU A 106 -16.94 -40.19 39.19
C GLU A 106 -18.24 -39.90 38.43
N THR A 107 -18.50 -40.64 37.36
CA THR A 107 -19.80 -40.61 36.67
C THR A 107 -20.67 -41.76 37.19
N VAL A 108 -21.90 -41.46 37.60
CA VAL A 108 -22.85 -42.49 38.04
C VAL A 108 -23.62 -43.01 36.83
N VAL A 109 -23.29 -44.20 36.36
CA VAL A 109 -24.04 -44.87 35.28
C VAL A 109 -25.13 -45.76 35.86
N THR A 110 -26.28 -45.83 35.18
CA THR A 110 -27.39 -46.71 35.58
C THR A 110 -27.41 -47.93 34.66
N LEU A 111 -27.42 -49.14 35.24
CA LEU A 111 -27.50 -50.37 34.47
C LEU A 111 -28.84 -50.47 33.73
N THR A 112 -28.80 -50.61 32.41
CA THR A 112 -30.00 -50.79 31.58
C THR A 112 -30.45 -52.25 31.49
N ARG A 113 -29.62 -53.20 31.91
CA ARG A 113 -29.88 -54.65 31.93
C ARG A 113 -29.21 -55.33 33.12
N PRO A 114 -29.69 -56.49 33.59
CA PRO A 114 -29.04 -57.23 34.66
C PRO A 114 -27.62 -57.67 34.25
N VAL A 115 -26.64 -57.48 35.12
CA VAL A 115 -25.22 -57.82 34.89
C VAL A 115 -24.79 -58.92 35.88
N PRO A 116 -24.43 -60.14 35.42
CA PRO A 116 -23.90 -61.18 36.28
C PRO A 116 -22.43 -60.87 36.65
N ILE A 117 -22.08 -61.03 37.92
CA ILE A 117 -20.74 -60.87 38.49
C ILE A 117 -20.37 -62.17 39.21
N SER A 118 -19.15 -62.65 39.00
CA SER A 118 -18.60 -63.78 39.75
C SER A 118 -17.46 -63.28 40.64
N ILE A 119 -17.61 -63.45 41.95
CA ILE A 119 -16.60 -63.08 42.94
C ILE A 119 -15.94 -64.35 43.44
N THR A 120 -14.64 -64.48 43.20
CA THR A 120 -13.80 -65.56 43.73
C THR A 120 -13.06 -65.09 44.98
N GLY A 121 -12.99 -65.92 46.01
CA GLY A 121 -12.25 -65.56 47.23
C GLY A 121 -13.08 -64.81 48.26
N ALA A 122 -14.41 -64.78 48.12
CA ALA A 122 -15.28 -64.03 49.01
C ALA A 122 -15.25 -64.60 50.44
N PHE A 123 -15.19 -63.70 51.42
CA PHE A 123 -15.47 -64.01 52.81
C PHE A 123 -16.96 -63.74 53.06
N ILE A 124 -17.71 -64.77 53.40
CA ILE A 124 -19.13 -64.65 53.73
C ILE A 124 -19.28 -64.94 55.22
N ASP A 125 -19.71 -63.93 55.97
CA ASP A 125 -20.13 -64.10 57.35
C ASP A 125 -21.66 -64.04 57.42
N ALA A 126 -22.28 -65.20 57.58
CA ALA A 126 -23.71 -65.36 57.79
C ALA A 126 -24.03 -65.69 59.25
N GLY A 127 -23.25 -65.16 60.20
CA GLY A 127 -23.47 -65.27 61.64
C GLY A 127 -23.09 -66.62 62.22
N ASN A 128 -23.78 -67.70 61.81
CA ASN A 128 -23.46 -69.07 62.23
C ASN A 128 -22.64 -69.86 61.19
N LEU A 129 -22.34 -69.26 60.03
CA LEU A 129 -21.57 -69.86 58.95
C LEU A 129 -20.58 -68.84 58.40
N GLN A 130 -19.29 -69.13 58.55
CA GLN A 130 -18.20 -68.39 57.92
C GLN A 130 -17.62 -69.21 56.77
N LEU A 131 -17.83 -68.74 55.54
CA LEU A 131 -17.23 -69.32 54.35
C LEU A 131 -16.04 -68.45 53.96
N THR A 132 -14.85 -69.03 54.00
CA THR A 132 -13.62 -68.43 53.48
C THR A 132 -13.39 -68.95 52.07
N ASN A 133 -12.88 -68.08 51.18
CA ASN A 133 -12.54 -68.43 49.81
C ASN A 133 -13.72 -68.96 48.95
N ALA A 134 -14.95 -68.49 49.20
CA ALA A 134 -16.12 -68.91 48.44
C ALA A 134 -16.15 -68.30 47.03
N THR A 135 -16.73 -69.02 46.07
CA THR A 135 -17.10 -68.47 44.76
C THR A 135 -18.58 -68.13 44.78
N VAL A 136 -18.92 -66.86 44.57
CA VAL A 136 -20.29 -66.36 44.62
C VAL A 136 -20.64 -65.76 43.26
N ASN A 137 -21.78 -66.17 42.71
CA ASN A 137 -22.34 -65.56 41.52
C ASN A 137 -23.49 -64.64 41.93
N ILE A 138 -23.34 -63.34 41.68
CA ILE A 138 -24.31 -62.30 42.04
C ILE A 138 -24.77 -61.62 40.75
N THR A 139 -26.07 -61.41 40.56
CA THR A 139 -26.58 -60.64 39.44
C THR A 139 -26.99 -59.25 39.92
N LEU A 140 -26.33 -58.21 39.44
CA LEU A 140 -26.78 -56.84 39.67
C LEU A 140 -28.04 -56.57 38.83
N PRO A 141 -29.16 -56.16 39.44
CA PRO A 141 -30.39 -55.90 38.71
C PRO A 141 -30.26 -54.65 37.81
N ALA A 142 -31.11 -54.56 36.79
CA ALA A 142 -31.27 -53.31 36.05
C ALA A 142 -31.73 -52.19 37.00
N GLY A 143 -31.27 -50.96 36.77
CA GLY A 143 -31.52 -49.82 37.66
C GLY A 143 -30.49 -49.66 38.78
N THR A 144 -29.58 -50.61 38.99
CA THR A 144 -28.42 -50.39 39.88
C THR A 144 -27.55 -49.27 39.33
N ARG A 145 -27.21 -48.31 40.19
CA ARG A 145 -26.34 -47.18 39.90
C ARG A 145 -24.92 -47.54 40.29
N LEU A 146 -23.98 -47.40 39.37
CA LEU A 146 -22.57 -47.70 39.59
C LEU A 146 -21.75 -46.43 39.36
N PRO A 147 -20.91 -46.02 40.31
CA PRO A 147 -19.86 -45.04 40.04
C PRO A 147 -18.82 -45.70 39.13
N VAL A 148 -18.50 -45.04 38.03
CA VAL A 148 -17.45 -45.47 37.10
C VAL A 148 -16.56 -44.27 36.78
N ALA A 149 -15.26 -44.55 36.67
CA ALA A 149 -14.31 -43.66 36.01
C ALA A 149 -14.43 -43.90 34.50
N LEU A 150 -14.71 -42.84 33.75
CA LEU A 150 -14.75 -42.88 32.30
C LEU A 150 -13.43 -42.34 31.76
N ASP A 151 -12.76 -43.09 30.89
CA ASP A 151 -11.56 -42.65 30.15
C ASP A 151 -11.81 -42.89 28.65
N LEU A 152 -12.19 -41.83 27.95
CA LEU A 152 -12.55 -41.86 26.53
C LEU A 152 -11.99 -40.63 25.80
N ALA A 153 -11.39 -40.84 24.64
CA ALA A 153 -11.00 -39.76 23.72
C ALA A 153 -12.08 -39.58 22.66
N VAL A 154 -12.74 -38.42 22.62
CA VAL A 154 -13.72 -38.09 21.58
C VAL A 154 -13.08 -37.16 20.55
N GLN A 155 -13.13 -37.57 19.29
CA GLN A 155 -12.72 -36.73 18.17
C GLN A 155 -13.90 -35.88 17.71
N LEU A 156 -13.68 -34.57 17.62
CA LEU A 156 -14.62 -33.61 17.11
C LEU A 156 -14.04 -32.97 15.86
N ASP A 157 -14.63 -33.27 14.70
CA ASP A 157 -14.34 -32.63 13.43
C ASP A 157 -15.41 -31.58 13.15
N THR A 158 -15.03 -30.31 13.11
CA THR A 158 -15.95 -29.20 12.83
C THR A 158 -15.30 -28.13 11.95
N GLU A 159 -16.10 -27.46 11.14
CA GLU A 159 -15.69 -26.33 10.32
C GLU A 159 -16.22 -25.06 10.95
N ILE A 160 -15.32 -24.14 11.31
CA ILE A 160 -15.70 -22.83 11.84
C ILE A 160 -15.64 -21.81 10.70
N PRO A 161 -16.74 -21.09 10.40
CA PRO A 161 -16.72 -20.02 9.43
C PRO A 161 -15.93 -18.83 10.01
N VAL A 162 -14.93 -18.39 9.26
CA VAL A 162 -14.14 -17.19 9.54
C VAL A 162 -14.54 -16.16 8.49
N ASN A 163 -15.06 -15.03 8.96
CA ASN A 163 -15.31 -13.85 8.13
C ASN A 163 -14.34 -12.78 8.64
N LEU A 164 -13.30 -12.48 7.87
CA LEU A 164 -12.27 -11.52 8.23
C LEU A 164 -12.17 -10.48 7.11
N ASP A 165 -12.40 -9.22 7.43
CA ASP A 165 -12.08 -8.13 6.51
C ASP A 165 -10.59 -7.80 6.65
N VAL A 166 -9.82 -8.00 5.58
CA VAL A 166 -8.39 -7.70 5.54
C VAL A 166 -8.20 -6.46 4.67
N ARG A 167 -7.65 -5.39 5.24
CA ARG A 167 -7.25 -4.23 4.46
C ARG A 167 -5.95 -4.55 3.71
N ALA A 168 -5.95 -4.33 2.41
CA ALA A 168 -4.79 -4.43 1.55
C ALA A 168 -4.50 -3.04 1.00
N ILE A 169 -3.22 -2.68 1.02
CA ILE A 169 -2.76 -1.46 0.42
C ILE A 169 -1.77 -1.82 -0.68
N ILE A 170 -2.07 -1.39 -1.90
CA ILE A 170 -1.39 -1.83 -3.11
C ILE A 170 -0.84 -0.59 -3.82
N PRO A 171 0.47 -0.32 -3.72
CA PRO A 171 1.10 0.73 -4.49
C PRO A 171 1.00 0.42 -5.99
N LEU A 172 0.69 1.43 -6.81
CA LEU A 172 0.48 1.20 -8.25
C LEU A 172 1.77 0.84 -8.99
N ARG A 173 2.93 1.35 -8.55
CA ARG A 173 4.25 0.95 -9.07
C ARG A 173 4.57 -0.54 -8.90
N ASP A 174 3.98 -1.20 -7.90
CA ASP A 174 4.15 -2.65 -7.68
C ASP A 174 3.16 -3.51 -8.49
N THR A 175 2.31 -2.87 -9.29
CA THR A 175 1.33 -3.54 -10.13
C THR A 175 1.75 -3.55 -11.60
N GLN A 176 1.05 -4.34 -12.40
CA GLN A 176 1.20 -4.33 -13.86
C GLN A 176 0.79 -2.99 -14.52
N LEU A 177 0.18 -2.06 -13.77
CA LEU A 177 -0.12 -0.73 -14.27
C LEU A 177 1.09 0.21 -14.22
N HIS A 178 2.17 -0.16 -13.54
CA HIS A 178 3.44 0.57 -13.54
C HIS A 178 3.97 0.75 -14.98
N ASP A 179 4.17 -0.35 -15.72
CA ASP A 179 4.74 -0.33 -17.08
C ASP A 179 4.10 0.73 -18.00
N PRO A 180 2.75 0.80 -18.15
CA PRO A 180 2.14 1.84 -18.98
C PRO A 180 2.24 3.25 -18.40
N PHE A 181 2.27 3.43 -17.07
CA PHE A 181 2.43 4.75 -16.45
C PHE A 181 3.87 5.25 -16.56
N GLU A 182 4.85 4.42 -16.26
CA GLU A 182 6.27 4.71 -16.44
C GLU A 182 6.58 5.04 -17.91
N THR A 183 6.07 4.25 -18.85
CA THR A 183 6.22 4.52 -20.29
C THR A 183 5.66 5.89 -20.67
N LEU A 184 4.50 6.26 -20.10
CA LEU A 184 3.90 7.57 -20.32
C LEU A 184 4.76 8.69 -19.72
N ALA A 185 5.28 8.50 -18.51
CA ALA A 185 6.18 9.44 -17.86
C ALA A 185 7.45 9.66 -18.71
N LEU A 186 8.18 8.59 -19.04
CA LEU A 186 9.41 8.63 -19.84
C LEU A 186 9.23 9.29 -21.22
N LEU A 187 8.03 9.19 -21.82
CA LEU A 187 7.74 9.84 -23.11
C LEU A 187 7.70 11.37 -23.00
N PHE A 188 7.19 11.89 -21.89
CA PHE A 188 6.97 13.32 -21.68
C PHE A 188 8.04 13.96 -20.80
N GLU A 189 8.80 13.19 -20.03
CA GLU A 189 9.83 13.66 -19.10
C GLU A 189 10.85 14.60 -19.78
N PRO A 190 11.52 14.23 -20.89
CA PRO A 190 12.52 15.12 -21.49
C PRO A 190 11.92 16.42 -22.03
N LEU A 191 10.65 16.36 -22.46
CA LEU A 191 9.93 17.53 -22.94
C LEU A 191 9.51 18.42 -21.76
N ALA A 192 9.04 17.84 -20.67
CA ALA A 192 8.61 18.57 -19.47
C ALA A 192 9.80 19.28 -18.80
N ILE A 193 10.91 18.57 -18.59
CA ILE A 193 12.16 19.13 -18.05
C ILE A 193 12.72 20.18 -19.01
N GLY A 194 12.77 19.87 -20.31
CA GLY A 194 13.21 20.80 -21.33
C GLY A 194 12.41 22.09 -21.32
N LEU A 195 11.07 22.02 -21.25
CA LEU A 195 10.21 23.20 -21.19
C LEU A 195 10.37 23.98 -19.87
N HIS A 196 10.55 23.29 -18.75
CA HIS A 196 10.81 23.92 -17.45
C HIS A 196 12.07 24.80 -17.48
N ASN A 197 13.12 24.29 -18.12
CA ASN A 197 14.42 24.96 -18.25
C ASN A 197 14.51 25.93 -19.45
N LEU A 198 13.46 26.09 -20.25
CA LEU A 198 13.49 27.09 -21.33
C LEU A 198 13.23 28.50 -20.77
N PRO A 199 13.84 29.54 -21.35
CA PRO A 199 13.57 30.93 -20.95
C PRO A 199 12.09 31.29 -21.15
N ASN A 200 11.53 32.04 -20.20
CA ASN A 200 10.13 32.46 -20.20
C ASN A 200 9.88 33.73 -21.03
N ASN A 201 10.93 34.48 -21.34
CA ASN A 201 10.84 35.76 -22.04
C ASN A 201 12.16 36.10 -22.76
N PHE A 202 12.18 37.19 -23.53
CA PHE A 202 13.37 37.64 -24.24
C PHE A 202 14.52 38.11 -23.34
N GLY A 203 14.24 38.55 -22.12
CA GLY A 203 15.29 38.93 -21.16
C GLY A 203 16.12 37.69 -20.82
N GLU A 204 15.44 36.68 -20.30
CA GLU A 204 16.00 35.36 -20.02
C GLU A 204 16.56 34.67 -21.26
N GLY A 205 15.93 34.85 -22.43
CA GLY A 205 16.41 34.28 -23.69
C GLY A 205 17.79 34.80 -24.10
N GLY A 206 18.12 36.05 -23.75
CA GLY A 206 19.46 36.59 -23.92
C GLY A 206 20.48 35.91 -23.00
N ASP A 207 20.12 35.69 -21.74
CA ASP A 207 20.96 35.03 -20.74
C ASP A 207 21.20 33.56 -21.10
N PHE A 208 20.17 32.85 -21.56
CA PHE A 208 20.25 31.47 -22.04
C PHE A 208 21.22 31.33 -23.23
N VAL A 209 21.12 32.23 -24.21
CA VAL A 209 22.07 32.27 -25.33
C VAL A 209 23.48 32.61 -24.83
N GLY A 210 23.60 33.48 -23.83
CA GLY A 210 24.86 33.78 -23.16
C GLY A 210 25.53 32.54 -22.56
N GLN A 211 24.77 31.74 -21.82
CA GLN A 211 25.23 30.49 -21.19
C GLN A 211 25.71 29.46 -22.22
N ILE A 212 24.94 29.26 -23.30
CA ILE A 212 25.34 28.41 -24.42
C ILE A 212 26.66 28.90 -25.05
N LEU A 213 26.79 30.22 -25.25
CA LEU A 213 28.00 30.81 -25.83
C LEU A 213 29.21 30.75 -24.88
N SER A 214 28.99 30.69 -23.56
CA SER A 214 30.07 30.44 -22.59
C SER A 214 30.54 28.99 -22.53
N GLY A 215 29.90 28.09 -23.29
CA GLY A 215 30.33 26.70 -23.45
C GLY A 215 29.62 25.71 -22.53
N GLU A 216 28.53 26.11 -21.88
CA GLU A 216 27.69 25.17 -21.14
C GLU A 216 26.94 24.25 -22.10
N PRO A 217 26.92 22.93 -21.85
CA PRO A 217 26.22 21.99 -22.73
C PRO A 217 24.71 22.24 -22.68
N ILE A 218 24.07 22.31 -23.85
CA ILE A 218 22.61 22.41 -23.94
C ILE A 218 21.88 21.31 -23.15
N PRO A 219 22.34 20.03 -23.15
CA PRO A 219 21.72 18.99 -22.33
C PRO A 219 21.74 19.33 -20.84
N ASP A 220 22.86 19.86 -20.32
CA ASP A 220 23.00 20.21 -18.91
C ASP A 220 22.10 21.39 -18.55
N LEU A 221 21.94 22.34 -19.48
CA LEU A 221 21.03 23.49 -19.29
C LEU A 221 19.55 23.10 -19.35
N LEU A 222 19.18 22.18 -20.24
CA LEU A 222 17.77 21.86 -20.54
C LEU A 222 17.23 20.65 -19.81
N LEU A 223 18.06 19.67 -19.48
CA LEU A 223 17.65 18.38 -18.92
C LEU A 223 18.07 18.22 -17.45
N ALA A 224 18.59 19.26 -16.81
CA ALA A 224 18.83 19.24 -15.37
C ALA A 224 17.51 19.29 -14.58
N THR A 225 17.43 18.47 -13.54
CA THR A 225 16.27 18.34 -12.65
C THR A 225 16.51 18.95 -11.27
N ASP A 226 17.75 19.16 -10.89
CA ASP A 226 18.18 19.60 -9.55
C ASP A 226 18.31 21.13 -9.41
N GLY A 227 17.88 21.90 -10.42
CA GLY A 227 18.05 23.35 -10.47
C GLY A 227 19.44 23.81 -10.93
N SER A 228 20.31 22.89 -11.39
CA SER A 228 21.59 23.24 -12.02
C SER A 228 21.46 23.68 -13.49
N GLY A 229 20.25 23.58 -14.05
CA GLY A 229 19.94 24.00 -15.41
C GLY A 229 19.81 25.51 -15.55
N PHE A 230 19.18 25.93 -16.65
CA PHE A 230 18.89 27.36 -16.84
C PHE A 230 17.89 27.89 -15.81
N ASN A 231 16.89 27.08 -15.45
CA ASN A 231 15.96 27.41 -14.38
C ASN A 231 16.56 26.99 -13.03
N PRO A 232 16.73 27.91 -12.06
CA PRO A 232 17.30 27.60 -10.76
C PRO A 232 16.35 26.76 -9.87
N ASP A 233 15.05 26.73 -10.18
CA ASP A 233 14.08 25.96 -9.42
C ASP A 233 14.15 24.48 -9.84
N PRO A 234 14.32 23.53 -8.89
CA PRO A 234 14.29 22.11 -9.18
C PRO A 234 13.03 21.73 -9.94
N TYR A 235 13.17 20.80 -10.89
CA TYR A 235 12.02 20.25 -11.58
C TYR A 235 11.35 19.22 -10.67
N ASP A 236 10.17 19.58 -10.18
CA ASP A 236 9.28 18.67 -9.48
C ASP A 236 8.25 18.11 -10.45
N ALA A 237 8.33 16.81 -10.71
CA ALA A 237 7.40 16.13 -11.59
C ALA A 237 6.01 16.00 -10.96
N TRP A 238 5.91 15.85 -9.64
CA TRP A 238 4.64 15.63 -8.95
C TRP A 238 4.67 16.25 -7.55
N PRO A 239 3.94 17.36 -7.34
CA PRO A 239 3.97 18.10 -6.06
C PRO A 239 3.25 17.39 -4.92
N GLY A 240 2.58 16.27 -5.18
CA GLY A 240 1.86 15.46 -4.20
C GLY A 240 0.35 15.39 -4.42
N PHE A 241 -0.31 14.60 -3.59
CA PHE A 241 -1.75 14.36 -3.66
C PHE A 241 -2.54 15.52 -3.05
N THR A 242 -3.69 15.83 -3.66
CA THR A 242 -4.66 16.82 -3.13
C THR A 242 -5.29 16.36 -1.80
N ARG A 243 -5.20 15.07 -1.50
CA ARG A 243 -5.74 14.42 -0.30
C ARG A 243 -4.73 13.41 0.23
N THR A 244 -4.61 13.37 1.55
CA THR A 244 -3.73 12.40 2.19
C THR A 244 -4.28 10.98 2.08
N ALA A 245 -3.40 9.98 2.04
CA ALA A 245 -3.73 8.56 2.07
C ALA A 245 -4.20 8.06 3.48
N GLY A 246 -4.73 8.98 4.29
CA GLY A 246 -5.08 8.78 5.69
C GLY A 246 -3.93 9.12 6.64
N VAL A 247 -4.20 10.02 7.59
CA VAL A 247 -3.20 10.52 8.54
C VAL A 247 -3.44 9.92 9.92
N GLY A 248 -2.35 9.51 10.59
CA GLY A 248 -2.38 9.18 12.02
C GLY A 248 -2.54 7.70 12.37
N TYR A 249 -2.29 6.77 11.44
CA TYR A 249 -2.35 5.33 11.72
C TYR A 249 -1.10 4.62 11.22
N THR A 250 -0.55 3.73 12.05
CA THR A 250 0.32 2.66 11.56
C THR A 250 -0.58 1.65 10.88
N LEU A 251 -0.49 1.56 9.55
CA LEU A 251 -1.37 0.74 8.71
C LEU A 251 -1.25 -0.76 8.97
N PHE A 252 -0.33 -1.14 9.85
CA PHE A 252 0.15 -2.49 10.07
C PHE A 252 -0.45 -3.17 11.31
N ASP A 253 -1.00 -2.40 12.26
CA ASP A 253 -1.37 -2.93 13.59
C ASP A 253 -2.88 -2.90 13.91
N VAL A 254 -3.71 -2.30 13.04
CA VAL A 254 -5.13 -2.07 13.36
C VAL A 254 -6.06 -2.66 12.29
N PRO A 255 -6.85 -3.71 12.60
CA PRO A 255 -7.74 -4.37 11.63
C PRO A 255 -8.91 -3.49 11.16
N PHE A 256 -9.28 -2.44 11.92
CA PHE A 256 -10.29 -1.47 11.51
C PHE A 256 -10.10 -0.13 12.24
N PRO A 257 -9.74 0.97 11.55
CA PRO A 257 -9.69 2.27 12.20
C PRO A 257 -11.11 2.88 12.26
N PRO A 258 -11.60 3.27 13.45
CA PRO A 258 -12.75 4.16 13.55
C PRO A 258 -12.35 5.55 13.04
N GLY A 259 -12.68 5.81 11.77
CA GLY A 259 -12.44 7.08 11.08
C GLY A 259 -11.05 7.16 10.47
N ASN A 260 -10.96 7.12 9.14
CA ASN A 260 -9.79 7.61 8.41
C ASN A 260 -10.04 9.10 8.13
N PRO A 261 -9.45 10.05 8.88
CA PRO A 261 -9.54 11.45 8.55
C PRO A 261 -8.66 11.68 7.32
N ILE A 262 -9.31 11.72 6.16
CA ILE A 262 -8.71 12.25 4.93
C ILE A 262 -8.54 13.75 5.14
N TYR A 263 -7.30 14.23 5.03
CA TYR A 263 -7.02 15.65 5.07
C TYR A 263 -6.83 16.15 3.64
N GLU A 264 -7.48 17.25 3.31
CA GLU A 264 -7.20 17.99 2.08
C GLU A 264 -5.86 18.71 2.29
N THR A 265 -4.89 18.45 1.43
CA THR A 265 -3.53 19.03 1.50
C THR A 265 -3.50 20.46 0.95
N GLY A 266 -4.50 20.80 0.13
CA GLY A 266 -4.55 22.06 -0.59
C GLY A 266 -3.68 22.07 -1.85
N ILE A 267 -2.90 21.01 -2.10
CA ILE A 267 -2.19 20.81 -3.37
C ILE A 267 -3.24 20.70 -4.48
N VAL A 268 -2.95 21.30 -5.62
CA VAL A 268 -3.79 21.29 -6.82
C VAL A 268 -3.09 20.50 -7.93
N VAL A 269 -3.88 19.80 -8.75
CA VAL A 269 -3.32 19.03 -9.86
C VAL A 269 -2.67 20.00 -10.85
N PRO A 270 -1.35 19.86 -11.14
CA PRO A 270 -0.69 20.69 -12.12
C PRO A 270 -1.25 20.41 -13.52
N GLY A 271 -1.43 21.47 -14.30
CA GLY A 271 -1.94 21.43 -15.67
C GLY A 271 -3.18 22.28 -15.92
N GLY A 272 -3.75 22.13 -17.11
CA GLY A 272 -4.74 23.07 -17.65
C GLY A 272 -4.08 24.12 -18.56
N ILE A 273 -4.85 25.06 -19.08
CA ILE A 273 -4.33 26.17 -19.88
C ILE A 273 -4.80 27.42 -19.13
N PRO A 274 -3.93 28.16 -18.41
CA PRO A 274 -4.35 29.25 -17.53
C PRO A 274 -5.30 30.25 -18.21
N GLY A 275 -5.03 30.60 -19.47
CA GLY A 275 -5.89 31.49 -20.25
C GLY A 275 -7.30 30.93 -20.54
N LEU A 276 -7.44 29.61 -20.70
CA LEU A 276 -8.74 28.96 -20.83
C LEU A 276 -9.40 28.69 -19.48
N ASP A 277 -8.62 28.35 -18.45
CA ASP A 277 -9.13 28.07 -17.11
C ASP A 277 -9.73 29.34 -16.47
N ALA A 278 -9.12 30.51 -16.72
CA ALA A 278 -9.69 31.81 -16.36
C ALA A 278 -11.02 32.12 -17.07
N ALA A 279 -11.19 31.63 -18.31
CA ALA A 279 -12.43 31.79 -19.07
C ALA A 279 -13.55 30.84 -18.62
N TRP A 280 -13.23 29.86 -17.76
CA TRP A 280 -14.19 28.87 -17.25
C TRP A 280 -14.53 29.18 -15.78
N PRO A 281 -15.76 29.66 -15.47
CA PRO A 281 -16.13 30.14 -14.13
C PRO A 281 -15.98 29.12 -12.99
N ARG A 282 -15.97 27.82 -13.32
CA ARG A 282 -15.78 26.77 -12.32
C ARG A 282 -14.31 26.55 -11.97
N ARG A 283 -13.37 26.86 -12.88
CA ARG A 283 -11.92 26.66 -12.68
C ARG A 283 -11.22 27.90 -12.17
N SER A 284 -11.63 29.10 -12.61
CA SER A 284 -11.08 30.35 -12.08
C SER A 284 -11.27 30.52 -10.57
N ALA A 285 -12.34 29.94 -10.00
CA ALA A 285 -12.60 29.89 -8.57
C ALA A 285 -11.64 28.97 -7.77
N PHE A 286 -10.88 28.09 -8.44
CA PHE A 286 -9.92 27.22 -7.77
C PHE A 286 -8.54 27.87 -7.59
N TYR A 287 -8.22 28.90 -8.38
CA TYR A 287 -6.85 29.41 -8.46
C TYR A 287 -6.69 30.87 -8.03
N ASP A 288 -7.74 31.63 -7.66
CA ASP A 288 -7.63 33.00 -7.12
C ASP A 288 -6.65 33.98 -7.86
N ASN A 289 -6.42 33.77 -9.16
CA ASN A 289 -5.43 34.44 -10.02
C ASN A 289 -3.94 34.07 -9.79
N THR A 290 -3.65 33.01 -9.06
CA THR A 290 -2.33 32.36 -8.99
C THR A 290 -2.27 31.17 -9.95
N THR A 291 -1.07 30.69 -10.22
CA THR A 291 -0.85 29.47 -11.01
C THR A 291 -0.88 28.22 -10.11
N PRO A 292 -1.22 27.04 -10.64
CA PRO A 292 -1.12 25.79 -9.90
C PRO A 292 0.26 25.56 -9.28
N ASP A 293 1.33 25.94 -9.99
CA ASP A 293 2.71 25.76 -9.52
C ASP A 293 3.00 26.63 -8.30
N GLU A 294 2.59 27.90 -8.31
CA GLU A 294 2.74 28.80 -7.16
C GLU A 294 1.95 28.29 -5.94
N ILE A 295 0.72 27.81 -6.15
CA ILE A 295 -0.11 27.24 -5.07
C ILE A 295 0.58 26.01 -4.50
N ASN A 296 1.09 25.13 -5.35
CA ASN A 296 1.73 23.89 -4.93
C ASN A 296 3.02 24.15 -4.17
N GLN A 297 3.87 25.08 -4.62
CA GLN A 297 5.07 25.47 -3.89
C GLN A 297 4.74 26.02 -2.50
N GLU A 298 3.73 26.90 -2.39
CA GLU A 298 3.29 27.44 -1.09
C GLU A 298 2.75 26.33 -0.18
N ARG A 299 1.86 25.47 -0.70
CA ARG A 299 1.23 24.39 0.07
C ARG A 299 2.20 23.32 0.49
N THR A 300 3.12 22.92 -0.37
CA THR A 300 4.18 21.98 -0.05
C THR A 300 5.06 22.54 1.08
N ALA A 301 5.49 23.80 0.98
CA ALA A 301 6.26 24.44 2.05
C ALA A 301 5.49 24.56 3.39
N GLU A 302 4.16 24.76 3.36
CA GLU A 302 3.30 24.74 4.55
C GLU A 302 3.18 23.34 5.15
N LEU A 303 3.00 22.31 4.32
CA LEU A 303 2.86 20.92 4.74
C LEU A 303 4.16 20.38 5.34
N GLU A 304 5.31 20.72 4.76
CA GLU A 304 6.63 20.36 5.30
C GLU A 304 6.86 20.94 6.71
N GLN A 305 6.30 22.11 7.00
CA GLN A 305 6.36 22.71 8.34
C GLN A 305 5.33 22.12 9.31
N ASN A 306 4.30 21.45 8.80
CA ASN A 306 3.20 20.92 9.59
C ASN A 306 3.46 19.47 10.05
N THR A 307 3.99 19.32 11.26
CA THR A 307 4.21 18.00 11.88
C THR A 307 2.96 17.13 12.09
N ALA A 308 1.74 17.69 11.95
CA ALA A 308 0.50 16.94 12.10
C ALA A 308 0.16 16.08 10.88
N ILE A 309 0.69 16.41 9.70
CA ILE A 309 0.49 15.66 8.45
C ILE A 309 1.86 15.14 8.00
N PRO A 310 2.18 13.86 8.26
CA PRO A 310 3.44 13.26 7.84
C PRO A 310 3.64 13.39 6.31
N ALA A 311 4.87 13.71 5.88
CA ALA A 311 5.18 14.00 4.47
C ALA A 311 4.82 12.84 3.53
N ASP A 312 5.09 11.62 3.98
CA ASP A 312 4.78 10.36 3.30
C ASP A 312 3.30 10.17 2.97
N THR A 313 2.39 10.83 3.69
CA THR A 313 0.95 10.72 3.46
C THR A 313 0.45 11.52 2.26
N TRP A 314 1.27 12.41 1.69
CA TRP A 314 0.87 13.26 0.56
C TRP A 314 1.90 13.35 -0.57
N ASN A 315 3.19 13.11 -0.34
CA ASN A 315 4.25 13.29 -1.34
C ASN A 315 4.58 12.03 -2.17
N GLY A 316 3.77 10.97 -2.09
CA GLY A 316 4.05 9.71 -2.80
C GLY A 316 5.05 8.77 -2.11
N ALA A 317 5.73 9.21 -1.05
CA ALA A 317 6.69 8.38 -0.30
C ALA A 317 6.03 7.38 0.66
N MET A 318 4.69 7.25 0.64
CA MET A 318 3.98 6.36 1.56
C MET A 318 4.51 4.93 1.47
N GLU A 319 4.83 4.46 0.25
CA GLU A 319 5.37 3.12 0.01
C GLU A 319 6.65 2.81 0.79
N GLU A 320 7.55 3.78 0.95
CA GLU A 320 8.83 3.56 1.63
C GLU A 320 8.62 3.11 3.08
N ASN A 321 7.44 3.41 3.64
CA ASN A 321 7.02 2.96 4.95
C ASN A 321 6.33 1.58 4.96
N TYR A 322 5.95 1.00 3.81
CA TYR A 322 5.32 -0.34 3.71
C TYR A 322 6.31 -1.49 3.70
N ASP A 323 7.50 -1.32 3.11
CA ASP A 323 8.54 -2.38 3.08
C ASP A 323 9.04 -2.79 4.48
N VAL A 324 8.73 -1.99 5.50
CA VAL A 324 9.14 -2.23 6.89
C VAL A 324 8.17 -3.16 7.64
N ALA A 325 6.98 -3.41 7.11
CA ALA A 325 5.99 -4.28 7.74
C ALA A 325 5.92 -5.64 7.04
N GLU A 326 6.99 -6.43 7.19
CA GLU A 326 6.86 -7.88 6.99
C GLU A 326 5.66 -8.37 7.81
N PRO A 327 4.81 -9.26 7.25
CA PRO A 327 3.72 -9.84 8.01
C PRO A 327 4.33 -10.51 9.23
N VAL A 328 4.12 -9.92 10.42
CA VAL A 328 4.46 -10.57 11.68
C VAL A 328 3.77 -11.92 11.61
N PRO A 329 4.51 -13.04 11.56
CA PRO A 329 3.87 -14.34 11.57
C PRO A 329 3.04 -14.36 12.83
N VAL A 330 1.72 -14.55 12.68
CA VAL A 330 0.79 -14.67 13.80
C VAL A 330 1.32 -15.83 14.65
N GLY A 331 2.08 -15.46 15.68
CA GLY A 331 2.75 -16.37 16.56
C GLY A 331 1.67 -17.09 17.34
N GLY A 332 1.42 -18.34 16.96
CA GLY A 332 0.71 -19.28 17.82
C GLY A 332 1.39 -19.26 19.18
N SER A 333 0.66 -18.81 20.19
CA SER A 333 1.03 -18.89 21.60
C SER A 333 1.56 -20.29 21.89
N THR A 334 2.87 -20.42 22.04
CA THR A 334 3.48 -21.59 22.66
C THR A 334 4.19 -21.11 23.90
N ASP A 335 3.61 -21.49 25.03
CA ASP A 335 4.12 -21.26 26.36
C ASP A 335 5.59 -21.74 26.49
N GLY A 336 6.42 -20.83 26.99
CA GLY A 336 7.46 -21.08 27.99
C GLY A 336 8.52 -22.16 27.72
N SER A 337 9.66 -21.77 27.15
CA SER A 337 10.95 -22.17 27.75
C SER A 337 12.09 -21.27 27.26
N THR A 338 12.67 -20.54 28.19
CA THR A 338 13.93 -19.81 28.01
C THR A 338 15.07 -20.81 27.78
N THR A 339 15.74 -20.73 26.63
CA THR A 339 17.11 -21.24 26.51
C THR A 339 17.95 -20.28 25.66
N THR A 340 18.84 -19.58 26.36
CA THR A 340 19.95 -18.79 25.82
C THR A 340 21.01 -19.69 25.20
N LEU A 341 21.22 -19.59 23.88
CA LEU A 341 22.46 -19.94 23.17
C LEU A 341 22.53 -18.95 21.99
N GLY A 342 23.44 -18.00 21.93
CA GLY A 342 24.88 -18.21 21.87
C GLY A 342 25.32 -17.86 20.46
N ALA A 343 25.77 -16.62 20.26
CA ALA A 343 26.24 -16.09 18.98
C ALA A 343 27.37 -16.95 18.39
N GLN A 344 27.29 -17.24 17.10
CA GLN A 344 28.46 -17.62 16.32
C GLN A 344 28.32 -17.15 14.88
N SER A 345 29.15 -16.17 14.53
CA SER A 345 29.48 -15.77 13.18
C SER A 345 30.10 -16.94 12.41
N ALA A 346 29.72 -17.11 11.15
CA ALA A 346 30.54 -17.81 10.18
C ALA A 346 30.41 -17.13 8.81
N THR A 347 31.48 -16.46 8.44
CA THR A 347 31.87 -16.12 7.08
C THR A 347 32.09 -17.41 6.27
N ASP A 348 31.72 -17.37 5.00
CA ASP A 348 32.54 -17.77 3.84
C ASP A 348 31.86 -18.72 2.83
N SER A 349 32.15 -18.43 1.57
CA SER A 349 32.23 -19.33 0.41
C SER A 349 30.95 -19.85 -0.26
N ASN A 350 30.56 -19.12 -1.31
CA ASN A 350 30.65 -19.57 -2.70
C ASN A 350 30.18 -21.01 -3.00
N GLN A 351 28.90 -21.17 -3.32
CA GLN A 351 28.40 -22.32 -4.10
C GLN A 351 27.31 -21.87 -5.06
N GLN A 352 27.69 -21.81 -6.34
CA GLN A 352 26.80 -21.85 -7.48
C GLN A 352 26.29 -23.28 -7.68
N PRO A 353 25.01 -23.47 -8.02
CA PRO A 353 24.61 -24.60 -8.84
C PRO A 353 23.92 -24.14 -10.14
N THR A 354 24.34 -24.78 -11.22
CA THR A 354 23.81 -24.75 -12.58
C THR A 354 22.66 -25.77 -12.78
N ALA A 355 21.81 -25.47 -13.78
CA ALA A 355 20.76 -26.29 -14.44
C ALA A 355 19.43 -26.41 -13.67
N ASP A 356 18.23 -26.33 -14.27
CA ASP A 356 17.76 -26.68 -15.63
C ASP A 356 16.39 -25.97 -15.89
N PRO A 357 15.99 -25.61 -17.12
CA PRO A 357 14.71 -24.96 -17.40
C PRO A 357 13.68 -25.99 -17.91
N ALA A 358 12.82 -26.49 -17.03
CA ALA A 358 11.60 -27.19 -17.44
C ALA A 358 10.59 -27.21 -16.27
N ASP A 359 9.34 -26.92 -16.62
CA ASP A 359 8.11 -27.23 -15.89
C ASP A 359 7.74 -26.39 -14.65
N ALA A 360 7.01 -25.29 -14.90
CA ALA A 360 5.87 -24.88 -14.06
C ALA A 360 4.99 -23.85 -14.80
N ILE A 361 4.25 -24.28 -15.83
CA ILE A 361 3.08 -23.52 -16.30
C ILE A 361 1.91 -23.91 -15.39
N LEU A 362 1.49 -23.00 -14.51
CA LEU A 362 0.24 -23.11 -13.76
C LEU A 362 -0.95 -22.90 -14.70
N PRO A 363 -1.99 -23.76 -14.68
CA PRO A 363 -3.19 -23.55 -15.46
C PRO A 363 -4.09 -22.48 -14.81
N THR A 364 -4.59 -21.59 -15.65
CA THR A 364 -5.61 -20.57 -15.33
C THR A 364 -6.92 -21.24 -14.91
N PRO A 365 -7.61 -20.80 -13.85
CA PRO A 365 -8.92 -21.34 -13.49
C PRO A 365 -9.98 -20.88 -14.50
N THR A 366 -10.69 -21.85 -15.08
CA THR A 366 -11.92 -21.64 -15.83
C THR A 366 -13.05 -21.24 -14.89
N SER A 367 -13.68 -20.10 -15.16
CA SER A 367 -14.87 -19.60 -14.46
C SER A 367 -16.11 -20.49 -14.66
N PRO A 368 -17.08 -20.49 -13.73
CA PRO A 368 -18.37 -21.19 -13.87
C PRO A 368 -19.30 -20.56 -14.91
#